data_AF-A0A142D0G1-F1
#
_entry.id   AF-A0A142D0G1-F1
#
_cell.length_a   1.000
_cell.length_b   1.000
_cell.length_c   1.000
_cell.angle_alpha   90.00
_cell.angle_beta   90.00
_cell.angle_gamma   90.00
#
_symmetry.space_group_name_H-M   'P 1'
#
loop_
_entity.id
_entity.type
_entity.pdbx_description
1 polymer ?
#
loop_
_entity_poly.entity_id
_entity_poly.type
_entity_poly.pdbx_seq_one_letter_code
_entity_poly.pdbx_strand_id
1 'polypeptide(L)'
;MKTSIYALLACHAAVIYLWISDWDVLMTPVGLVVWGGGVAVSLTILHFRPRIHPKLRSMLTTMTAASMLAAVCSLIIEWAVRSMP
;
A
#
# COMPACT_ATOMS: atom_id res chain seq x y z
N MET A 1 17.80 9.25 2.49
CA MET A 1 16.43 9.76 2.30
C MET A 1 15.79 9.28 1.00
N LYS A 2 16.44 9.43 -0.17
CA LYS A 2 15.96 8.82 -1.43
C LYS A 2 15.80 7.30 -1.31
N THR A 3 16.77 6.64 -0.67
CA THR A 3 16.77 5.20 -0.37
C THR A 3 15.53 4.74 0.39
N SER A 4 15.09 5.49 1.40
CA SER A 4 13.89 5.17 2.19
C SER A 4 12.62 5.25 1.34
N ILE A 5 12.53 6.23 0.43
CA ILE A 5 11.39 6.35 -0.48
C ILE A 5 11.39 5.22 -1.53
N TYR A 6 12.56 4.84 -2.05
CA TYR A 6 12.65 3.68 -2.94
C TYR A 6 12.32 2.36 -2.25
N ALA A 7 12.74 2.18 -1.00
CA ALA A 7 12.33 1.02 -0.20
C ALA A 7 10.82 0.99 0.01
N LEU A 8 10.20 2.15 0.26
CA LEU A 8 8.75 2.25 0.41
C LEU A 8 8.01 1.99 -0.91
N LEU A 9 8.54 2.47 -2.04
CA LEU A 9 8.01 2.16 -3.37
C LEU A 9 8.10 0.66 -3.68
N ALA A 10 9.23 0.01 -3.34
CA ALA A 10 9.38 -1.42 -3.48
C ALA A 10 8.40 -2.19 -2.57
N CYS A 11 8.17 -1.69 -1.35
CA CYS A 11 7.17 -2.24 -0.44
C CYS A 11 5.76 -2.16 -1.04
N HIS A 12 5.34 -1.01 -1.60
CA HIS A 12 4.05 -0.88 -2.26
C HIS A 12 3.93 -1.79 -3.50
N ALA A 13 5.01 -1.92 -4.28
CA ALA A 13 5.03 -2.84 -5.42
C ALA A 13 4.87 -4.31 -4.96
N ALA A 14 5.55 -4.71 -3.89
CA ALA A 14 5.43 -6.05 -3.32
C ALA A 14 4.02 -6.32 -2.77
N VAL A 15 3.43 -5.35 -2.07
CA VAL A 15 2.04 -5.41 -1.59
C VAL A 15 1.07 -5.58 -2.76
N ILE A 16 1.20 -4.77 -3.82
CA ILE A 16 0.31 -4.88 -4.99
C ILE A 16 0.51 -6.23 -5.69
N TYR A 17 1.75 -6.69 -5.82
CA TYR A 17 2.05 -8.01 -6.39
C TYR A 17 1.37 -9.13 -5.59
N LEU A 18 1.58 -9.17 -4.27
CA LEU A 18 0.98 -10.15 -3.39
C LEU A 18 -0.55 -10.07 -3.40
N TRP A 19 -1.11 -8.86 -3.52
CA TRP A 19 -2.57 -8.67 -3.58
C TRP A 19 -3.18 -9.34 -4.81
N ILE A 20 -2.46 -9.31 -5.94
CA ILE A 20 -2.89 -9.96 -7.19
C ILE A 20 -2.63 -11.47 -7.15
N SER A 21 -1.48 -11.89 -6.63
CA SER A 21 -1.02 -13.28 -6.74
C SER A 21 -1.53 -14.20 -5.63
N ASP A 22 -1.51 -13.72 -4.40
CA ASP A 22 -1.76 -14.50 -3.18
C ASP A 22 -2.22 -13.57 -2.06
N TRP A 23 -3.47 -13.14 -2.16
CA TRP A 23 -4.06 -12.14 -1.28
C TRP A 23 -4.19 -12.62 0.18
N ASP A 24 -4.24 -13.93 0.42
CA ASP A 24 -4.34 -14.52 1.75
C ASP A 24 -3.11 -14.19 2.62
N VAL A 25 -1.92 -14.12 2.01
CA VAL A 25 -0.67 -13.72 2.70
C VAL A 25 -0.80 -12.30 3.28
N LEU A 26 -1.47 -11.39 2.57
CA LEU A 26 -1.72 -10.02 3.02
C LEU A 26 -2.76 -9.92 4.14
N MET A 27 -3.71 -10.86 4.20
CA MET A 27 -4.75 -10.88 5.23
C MET A 27 -4.27 -11.44 6.58
N THR A 28 -3.03 -11.92 6.65
CA THR A 28 -2.40 -12.27 7.93
C THR A 28 -2.14 -11.02 8.78
N PRO A 29 -2.04 -11.14 10.12
CA PRO A 29 -1.71 -10.00 10.98
C PRO A 29 -0.42 -9.27 10.57
N VAL A 30 0.60 -10.03 10.15
CA VAL A 30 1.87 -9.47 9.68
C VAL A 30 1.69 -8.75 8.34
N GLY A 31 0.97 -9.36 7.40
CA GLY A 31 0.65 -8.75 6.10
C GLY A 31 -0.08 -7.42 6.25
N LEU A 32 -1.09 -7.36 7.11
CA LEU A 32 -1.86 -6.15 7.40
C LEU A 32 -1.02 -5.05 8.05
N VAL A 33 -0.10 -5.40 8.96
CA VAL A 33 0.82 -4.43 9.56
C VAL A 33 1.78 -3.86 8.52
N VAL A 34 2.33 -4.70 7.64
CA VAL A 34 3.24 -4.25 6.56
C VAL A 34 2.48 -3.36 5.57
N TRP A 35 1.29 -3.78 5.14
CA TRP A 35 0.47 -3.04 4.18
C TRP A 35 0.00 -1.70 4.77
N GLY A 36 -0.68 -1.73 5.91
CA GLY A 36 -1.20 -0.55 6.58
C GLY A 36 -0.07 0.40 7.02
N GLY A 37 1.02 -0.14 7.57
CA GLY A 37 2.21 0.61 7.93
C GLY A 37 2.86 1.29 6.72
N GLY A 38 2.99 0.58 5.60
CA GLY A 38 3.51 1.15 4.35
C GLY A 38 2.68 2.32 3.83
N VAL A 39 1.34 2.23 3.91
CA VAL A 39 0.43 3.34 3.58
C VAL A 39 0.60 4.51 4.56
N ALA A 40 0.60 4.25 5.87
CA ALA A 40 0.73 5.29 6.89
C ALA A 40 2.05 6.07 6.78
N VAL A 41 3.18 5.35 6.56
CA VAL A 41 4.49 5.96 6.36
C VAL A 41 4.51 6.79 5.07
N SER A 42 3.91 6.31 3.98
CA SER A 42 3.79 7.09 2.74
C SER A 42 3.07 8.41 2.95
N LEU A 43 1.91 8.38 3.62
CA LEU A 43 1.12 9.59 3.89
C LEU A 43 1.89 10.57 4.76
N THR A 44 2.58 10.06 5.80
CA THR A 44 3.44 10.87 6.68
C THR A 44 4.54 11.58 5.87
N ILE A 45 5.22 10.86 4.98
CA ILE A 45 6.25 11.43 4.12
C ILE A 45 5.66 12.49 3.17
N LEU A 46 4.53 12.18 2.52
CA LEU A 46 3.88 13.09 1.57
C LEU A 46 3.37 14.38 2.24
N HIS A 47 2.96 14.31 3.51
CA HIS A 47 2.47 15.44 4.28
C HIS A 47 3.61 16.31 4.84
N PHE A 48 4.56 15.71 5.54
CA PHE A 48 5.59 16.46 6.29
C PHE A 48 6.84 16.82 5.46
N ARG A 49 6.98 16.29 4.23
CA ARG A 49 8.18 16.55 3.38
C ARG A 49 7.79 17.15 2.03
N PRO A 50 7.47 18.46 1.97
CA PRO A 50 7.08 19.12 0.72
C PRO A 50 8.22 19.24 -0.30
N ARG A 51 9.49 19.14 0.12
CA ARG A 51 10.68 19.30 -0.75
C ARG A 51 11.17 18.00 -1.42
N ILE A 52 10.32 16.97 -1.53
CA ILE A 52 10.66 15.76 -2.28
C ILE A 52 10.71 16.08 -3.77
N HIS A 53 11.65 15.46 -4.49
CA HIS A 53 11.73 15.59 -5.94
C HIS A 53 10.38 15.27 -6.61
N PRO A 54 9.86 16.10 -7.51
CA PRO A 54 8.47 16.02 -8.01
C PRO A 54 8.14 14.66 -8.61
N LYS A 55 9.05 14.07 -9.40
CA LYS A 55 8.88 12.72 -9.97
C LYS A 55 8.69 11.66 -8.88
N LEU A 56 9.50 11.72 -7.81
CA LEU A 56 9.47 10.74 -6.74
C LEU A 56 8.22 10.89 -5.87
N ARG A 57 7.81 12.15 -5.64
CA ARG A 57 6.55 12.47 -4.98
C ARG A 57 5.36 11.92 -5.76
N SER A 58 5.31 12.15 -7.08
CA SER A 58 4.27 11.62 -7.95
C SER A 58 4.21 10.09 -7.89
N MET A 59 5.35 9.40 -8.05
CA MET A 59 5.39 7.94 -7.96
C MET A 59 4.88 7.43 -6.60
N LEU A 60 5.32 8.05 -5.50
CA LEU A 60 4.89 7.64 -4.15
C LEU A 60 3.39 7.88 -3.95
N THR A 61 2.86 9.02 -4.39
CA THR A 61 1.42 9.31 -4.36
C THR A 61 0.63 8.27 -5.14
N THR A 62 1.02 7.98 -6.39
CA THR A 62 0.30 7.04 -7.25
C THR A 62 0.33 5.62 -6.68
N MET A 63 1.48 5.15 -6.19
CA MET A 63 1.60 3.82 -5.57
C MET A 63 0.80 3.72 -4.27
N THR A 64 0.82 4.76 -3.44
CA THR A 64 0.03 4.79 -2.21
C THR A 64 -1.47 4.78 -2.54
N ALA A 65 -1.91 5.55 -3.53
CA ALA A 65 -3.31 5.55 -3.98
C ALA A 65 -3.74 4.19 -4.54
N ALA A 66 -2.90 3.53 -5.35
CA ALA A 66 -3.17 2.20 -5.85
C ALA A 66 -3.26 1.16 -4.72
N SER A 67 -2.35 1.23 -3.74
CA SER A 67 -2.36 0.39 -2.55
C SER A 67 -3.63 0.61 -1.70
N MET A 68 -4.08 1.87 -1.55
CA MET A 68 -5.34 2.17 -0.85
C MET A 68 -6.56 1.64 -1.62
N LEU A 69 -6.56 1.76 -2.95
CA LEU A 69 -7.63 1.18 -3.78
C LEU A 69 -7.68 -0.34 -3.64
N ALA A 70 -6.53 -1.01 -3.64
CA ALA A 70 -6.45 -2.45 -3.39
C ALA A 70 -7.02 -2.82 -2.01
N ALA A 71 -6.78 -2.00 -0.97
CA ALA A 71 -7.37 -2.22 0.35
C ALA A 71 -8.90 -2.10 0.33
N VAL A 72 -9.44 -1.10 -0.37
CA VAL A 72 -10.89 -0.96 -0.56
C VAL A 72 -11.46 -2.17 -1.30
N CYS A 73 -10.82 -2.60 -2.39
CA CYS A 73 -11.24 -3.80 -3.12
C CYS A 73 -11.20 -5.05 -2.23
N SER A 74 -10.17 -5.23 -1.40
CA SER A 74 -10.11 -6.33 -0.43
C SER A 74 -11.27 -6.32 0.55
N LEU A 75 -11.65 -5.15 1.08
CA LEU A 75 -12.80 -5.04 1.98
C LEU A 75 -14.10 -5.42 1.27
N ILE A 76 -14.27 -5.04 0.01
CA ILE A 76 -15.43 -5.41 -0.80
C ILE A 76 -15.47 -6.93 -1.04
N ILE A 77 -14.33 -7.55 -1.39
CA ILE A 77 -14.22 -8.99 -1.62
C ILE A 77 -14.52 -9.76 -0.33
N GLU A 78 -13.88 -9.38 0.78
CA GLU A 78 -14.09 -10.01 2.10
C GLU A 78 -15.57 -9.92 2.51
N TRP A 79 -16.19 -8.76 2.33
CA TRP A 79 -17.61 -8.57 2.59
C TRP A 79 -18.47 -9.46 1.70
N ALA A 80 -18.18 -9.54 0.39
CA ALA A 80 -18.92 -10.39 -0.53
C ALA A 80 -18.81 -11.87 -0.17
N VAL A 81 -17.61 -12.35 0.19
CA VAL A 81 -17.36 -13.74 0.60
C VAL A 81 -18.11 -14.06 1.90
N ARG A 82 -18.06 -13.19 2.91
CA ARG A 82 -18.80 -13.38 4.18
C ARG A 82 -20.31 -13.33 4.02
N SER A 83 -20.80 -12.68 2.96
CA SER A 83 -22.23 -12.55 2.67
C SER A 83 -22.80 -13.76 1.92
N MET A 84 -21.94 -14.67 1.43
CA MET A 84 -22.40 -15.93 0.85
C MET A 84 -22.81 -16.90 1.98
N PRO A 85 -24.01 -17.50 1.93
CA PRO A 85 -24.52 -18.44 2.93
C PRO A 85 -23.85 -19.82 2.86
#